data_AF-A0AAU6D5Y2-F1
#
_entry.id   AF-A0AAU6D5Y2-F1
#
_cell.length_a   1.000
_cell.length_b   1.000
_cell.length_c   1.000
_cell.angle_alpha   90.00
_cell.angle_beta   90.00
_cell.angle_gamma   90.00
#
_symmetry.space_group_name_H-M   'P 1'
#
loop_
_entity.id
_entity.type
_entity.pdbx_description
1 polymer ?
#
loop_
_entity_poly.entity_id
_entity_poly.type
_entity_poly.pdbx_seq_one_letter_code
_entity_poly.pdbx_strand_id
1 'polypeptide(L)'
;MVSRRTFIAAAATAGLTAAGTSPLWSPALTSRASAATASLPISLQNNSGSGTVYAYISGSDSSGWPGFVRTDGHFQRLPSPSSVLTPTADYAIPLGASGSAPTTFTLQDYVIGGRVWFSVGKKIQFFVNPPGGSGGVPGLVQPGFTSSDPNWLTNWTFCEFTYNSANLYANISYVDMVALPVSMASTGSAGAQSVSPLPNGALGSIASGLRAQHTADGAPWDQLVATDSSGAALRILAPAHSPTDFGSYWNSYLDQVWSYYQTHTLTVDGQGSIGSYSGTVSGGVLTFAGLNTNGVPFTKPSAVDIFGCASGPLYNSGGDARGAVAARLAAALNRSSLLVSGGSSQPNGVTPSQYYQGATTNHYARLVHQYATIGYAFPYDDVGPTGAAPVDGHLQDGAPTSWTISLGAGAGTGTGTTPPPGGGGTGAYGTIQAEAFSAQSGSQTESCTDSGGGQDVGYLSNGDWLKYSGVDFGPASPGQFVARLASGAASGVSGAIQVRLDSTSGPKIAEIDFGNNGGWQNWQSVPANITASATGVHDLYLVFAGSTSDFVNVNWFTFTH
;
A
#
# COMPACT_ATOMS: atom_id res chain seq x y z
N MET A 1 -10.84 -0.62 15.96
CA MET A 1 -10.61 -0.18 14.58
C MET A 1 -11.78 -0.65 13.74
N VAL A 2 -12.50 0.25 13.10
CA VAL A 2 -13.64 -0.08 12.24
C VAL A 2 -13.05 -0.41 10.87
N SER A 3 -12.97 -1.69 10.51
CA SER A 3 -12.63 -2.06 9.12
C SER A 3 -13.79 -1.65 8.19
N ARG A 4 -13.52 -1.43 6.91
CA ARG A 4 -14.55 -1.18 5.87
C ARG A 4 -15.72 -2.17 5.95
N ARG A 5 -15.47 -3.41 6.38
CA ARG A 5 -16.49 -4.47 6.56
C ARG A 5 -17.47 -4.19 7.69
N THR A 6 -17.00 -3.63 8.80
CA THR A 6 -17.86 -3.21 9.92
C THR A 6 -18.75 -2.04 9.52
N PHE A 7 -18.30 -1.20 8.57
CA PHE A 7 -19.02 -0.03 8.09
C PHE A 7 -20.14 -0.35 7.08
N ILE A 8 -19.90 -1.27 6.13
CA ILE A 8 -20.91 -1.70 5.15
C ILE A 8 -22.10 -2.39 5.84
N ALA A 9 -21.87 -3.17 6.90
CA ALA A 9 -22.93 -3.86 7.65
C ALA A 9 -23.82 -2.89 8.46
N ALA A 10 -23.27 -1.77 8.95
CA ALA A 10 -24.02 -0.77 9.72
C ALA A 10 -25.03 0.02 8.84
N ALA A 11 -24.74 0.20 7.55
CA ALA A 11 -25.66 0.85 6.62
C ALA A 11 -26.87 -0.04 6.25
N ALA A 12 -26.70 -1.36 6.23
CA ALA A 12 -27.76 -2.32 5.90
C ALA A 12 -28.76 -2.58 7.04
N THR A 13 -28.39 -2.27 8.29
CA THR A 13 -29.18 -2.59 9.50
C THR A 13 -30.13 -1.48 9.94
N ALA A 14 -30.15 -0.33 9.27
CA ALA A 14 -31.08 0.77 9.59
C ALA A 14 -32.52 0.57 9.07
N GLY A 15 -32.86 -0.60 8.53
CA GLY A 15 -34.11 -0.82 7.80
C GLY A 15 -34.82 -2.15 8.05
N LEU A 16 -34.85 -2.69 9.28
CA LEU A 16 -35.75 -3.81 9.64
C LEU A 16 -36.24 -3.65 11.09
N THR A 17 -37.46 -3.15 11.25
CA THR A 17 -38.17 -3.12 12.54
C THR A 17 -38.66 -4.51 12.90
N ALA A 18 -38.15 -5.09 13.99
CA ALA A 18 -38.80 -6.18 14.71
C ALA A 18 -39.19 -5.71 16.11
N ALA A 19 -40.47 -5.82 16.41
CA ALA A 19 -41.11 -5.36 17.63
C ALA A 19 -40.74 -6.23 18.85
N GLY A 20 -40.59 -5.60 20.03
CA GLY A 20 -40.46 -6.28 21.32
C GLY A 20 -39.80 -5.39 22.37
N THR A 21 -40.57 -4.52 23.02
CA THR A 21 -40.08 -3.58 24.05
C THR A 21 -39.97 -4.21 25.44
N SER A 22 -38.81 -3.98 26.05
CA SER A 22 -38.44 -4.05 27.47
C SER A 22 -39.21 -3.03 28.35
N PRO A 23 -39.09 -3.08 29.70
CA PRO A 23 -39.59 -2.01 30.55
C PRO A 23 -38.56 -0.85 30.71
N LEU A 24 -39.04 0.34 30.35
CA LEU A 24 -38.96 1.64 31.03
C LEU A 24 -37.69 2.07 31.79
N TRP A 25 -36.98 3.05 31.22
CA TRP A 25 -36.63 4.30 31.91
C TRP A 25 -36.65 5.50 30.94
N SER A 26 -37.10 6.64 31.46
CA SER A 26 -37.55 7.86 30.77
C SER A 26 -36.43 8.74 30.18
N PRO A 27 -36.78 9.68 29.27
CA PRO A 27 -35.91 10.17 28.21
C PRO A 27 -35.16 11.45 28.60
N ALA A 28 -33.89 11.53 28.25
CA ALA A 28 -33.29 12.81 27.91
C ALA A 28 -33.73 13.13 26.48
N LEU A 29 -34.39 14.29 26.30
CA LEU A 29 -34.75 14.84 25.00
C LEU A 29 -33.48 15.07 24.18
N THR A 30 -33.08 14.07 23.39
CA THR A 30 -32.18 14.31 22.28
C THR A 30 -32.99 15.01 21.20
N SER A 31 -32.56 16.22 20.84
CA SER A 31 -32.96 16.81 19.57
C SER A 31 -32.81 15.75 18.49
N ARG A 32 -33.89 15.42 17.78
CA ARG A 32 -33.79 14.61 16.55
C ARG A 32 -32.79 15.34 15.65
N ALA A 33 -31.58 14.79 15.52
CA ALA A 33 -30.64 15.26 14.51
C ALA A 33 -31.37 15.14 13.17
N SER A 34 -31.67 16.29 12.54
CA SER A 34 -31.99 16.25 11.12
C SER A 34 -30.81 15.58 10.44
N ALA A 35 -31.05 14.59 9.59
CA ALA A 35 -30.01 14.04 8.74
C ALA A 35 -29.35 15.23 8.04
N ALA A 36 -28.05 15.45 8.30
CA ALA A 36 -27.33 16.54 7.66
C ALA A 36 -27.53 16.38 6.15
N THR A 37 -27.95 17.42 5.45
CA THR A 37 -28.03 17.36 3.98
C THR A 37 -26.63 17.13 3.42
N ALA A 38 -26.49 16.20 2.48
CA ALA A 38 -25.23 15.94 1.79
C ALA A 38 -24.71 17.24 1.17
N SER A 39 -23.47 17.59 1.50
CA SER A 39 -22.79 18.78 1.02
C SER A 39 -21.30 18.60 1.31
N LEU A 40 -20.57 18.10 0.31
CA LEU A 40 -19.14 17.88 0.41
C LEU A 40 -18.42 18.57 -0.76
N PRO A 41 -17.70 19.67 -0.52
CA PRO A 41 -16.81 20.26 -1.51
C PRO A 41 -15.73 19.26 -1.96
N ILE A 42 -15.66 19.02 -3.28
CA ILE A 42 -14.67 18.13 -3.91
C ILE A 42 -13.76 18.93 -4.84
N SER A 43 -12.47 18.58 -4.83
CA SER A 43 -11.48 19.07 -5.79
C SER A 43 -10.80 17.90 -6.49
N LEU A 44 -10.88 17.86 -7.82
CA LEU A 44 -10.22 16.87 -8.66
C LEU A 44 -9.01 17.50 -9.35
N GLN A 45 -7.82 17.01 -9.04
CA GLN A 45 -6.56 17.59 -9.52
C GLN A 45 -5.83 16.66 -10.49
N ASN A 46 -5.22 17.26 -11.51
CA ASN A 46 -4.34 16.59 -12.43
C ASN A 46 -2.88 17.02 -12.20
N ASN A 47 -2.05 16.10 -11.71
CA ASN A 47 -0.59 16.21 -11.57
C ASN A 47 0.12 15.07 -12.34
N SER A 48 -0.54 14.49 -13.34
CA SER A 48 -0.06 13.29 -14.04
C SER A 48 1.07 13.54 -15.04
N GLY A 49 1.39 14.81 -15.33
CA GLY A 49 2.23 15.20 -16.46
C GLY A 49 1.48 15.26 -17.80
N SER A 50 0.20 14.84 -17.85
CA SER A 50 -0.59 14.86 -19.08
C SER A 50 -1.45 16.12 -19.23
N GLY A 51 -1.60 16.59 -20.48
CA GLY A 51 -2.53 17.65 -20.86
C GLY A 51 -3.98 17.18 -21.05
N THR A 52 -4.24 15.88 -21.03
CA THR A 52 -5.59 15.32 -21.26
C THR A 52 -5.89 14.23 -20.25
N VAL A 53 -6.77 14.57 -19.30
CA VAL A 53 -7.23 13.67 -18.23
C VAL A 53 -8.73 13.79 -18.06
N TYR A 54 -9.38 12.65 -17.84
CA TYR A 54 -10.80 12.56 -17.51
C TYR A 54 -10.96 11.87 -16.16
N ALA A 55 -11.82 12.44 -15.31
CA ALA A 55 -12.26 11.82 -14.08
C ALA A 55 -13.70 11.30 -14.18
N TYR A 56 -14.08 10.37 -13.31
CA TYR A 56 -15.46 9.88 -13.16
C TYR A 56 -15.70 9.59 -11.69
N ILE A 57 -16.89 9.88 -11.19
CA ILE A 57 -17.28 9.49 -9.83
C ILE A 57 -18.47 8.56 -9.96
N SER A 58 -18.23 7.26 -9.79
CA SER A 58 -19.27 6.22 -9.85
C SER A 58 -19.60 5.74 -8.44
N GLY A 59 -20.77 5.14 -8.27
CA GLY A 59 -21.12 4.43 -7.04
C GLY A 59 -22.57 4.00 -7.07
N SER A 60 -23.16 3.84 -5.89
CA SER A 60 -24.59 3.64 -5.71
C SER A 60 -25.20 4.71 -4.83
N ASP A 61 -26.48 4.98 -4.99
CA ASP A 61 -27.20 5.76 -3.98
C ASP A 61 -27.55 4.92 -2.74
N SER A 62 -28.25 5.52 -1.78
CA SER A 62 -28.67 4.86 -0.54
C SER A 62 -29.64 3.68 -0.73
N SER A 63 -30.25 3.52 -1.92
CA SER A 63 -31.06 2.36 -2.28
C SER A 63 -30.26 1.25 -2.97
N GLY A 64 -28.97 1.47 -3.21
CA GLY A 64 -28.10 0.55 -3.96
C GLY A 64 -28.17 0.72 -5.48
N TRP A 65 -28.88 1.73 -5.99
CA TRP A 65 -29.00 1.94 -7.44
C TRP A 65 -27.71 2.55 -8.01
N PRO A 66 -27.06 1.96 -9.03
CA PRO A 66 -25.78 2.45 -9.51
C PRO A 66 -25.91 3.70 -10.37
N GLY A 67 -24.86 4.51 -10.39
CA GLY A 67 -24.88 5.81 -11.04
C GLY A 67 -23.52 6.50 -11.07
N PHE A 68 -23.56 7.73 -11.58
CA PHE A 68 -22.42 8.62 -11.66
C PHE A 68 -22.79 10.02 -11.16
N VAL A 69 -21.83 10.70 -10.54
CA VAL A 69 -21.97 12.11 -10.17
C VAL A 69 -21.62 12.99 -11.37
N ARG A 70 -22.39 14.05 -11.61
CA ARG A 70 -22.09 15.10 -12.59
C ARG A 70 -21.42 16.31 -11.93
N THR A 71 -20.88 17.21 -12.75
CA THR A 71 -20.22 18.45 -12.26
C THR A 71 -21.17 19.45 -11.61
N ASP A 72 -22.50 19.25 -11.69
CA ASP A 72 -23.49 19.98 -10.90
C ASP A 72 -23.60 19.47 -9.44
N GLY A 73 -22.87 18.40 -9.12
CA GLY A 73 -22.84 17.80 -7.78
C GLY A 73 -23.84 16.70 -7.54
N HIS A 74 -24.74 16.43 -8.48
CA HIS A 74 -25.84 15.49 -8.29
C HIS A 74 -25.50 14.08 -8.78
N PHE A 75 -26.02 13.08 -8.06
CA PHE A 75 -25.90 11.68 -8.43
C PHE A 75 -26.98 11.29 -9.45
N GLN A 76 -26.56 10.86 -10.63
CA GLN A 76 -27.46 10.36 -11.66
C GLN A 76 -27.45 8.83 -11.71
N ARG A 77 -28.61 8.24 -11.39
CA ARG A 77 -28.91 6.82 -11.59
C ARG A 77 -28.74 6.40 -13.05
N LEU A 78 -28.15 5.23 -13.27
CA LEU A 78 -28.11 4.59 -14.57
C LEU A 78 -29.49 4.02 -14.96
N PRO A 79 -29.89 4.09 -16.23
CA PRO A 79 -31.09 3.42 -16.70
C PRO A 79 -30.93 1.89 -16.60
N SER A 80 -32.04 1.18 -16.46
CA SER A 80 -32.05 -0.29 -16.59
C SER A 80 -32.05 -0.69 -18.06
N PRO A 81 -30.99 -1.34 -18.57
CA PRO A 81 -30.96 -1.82 -19.94
C PRO A 81 -31.72 -3.15 -20.09
N SER A 82 -32.03 -3.53 -21.33
CA SER A 82 -32.57 -4.86 -21.65
C SER A 82 -31.50 -5.90 -21.97
N SER A 83 -30.27 -5.47 -22.28
CA SER A 83 -29.15 -6.32 -22.71
C SER A 83 -27.93 -6.14 -21.80
N VAL A 84 -27.16 -7.22 -21.62
CA VAL A 84 -25.86 -7.15 -20.94
C VAL A 84 -24.86 -6.33 -21.76
N LEU A 85 -23.86 -5.76 -21.09
CA LEU A 85 -22.81 -4.94 -21.69
C LEU A 85 -23.37 -3.80 -22.55
N THR A 86 -24.46 -3.15 -22.09
CA THR A 86 -25.02 -1.97 -22.76
C THR A 86 -24.13 -0.76 -22.43
N PRO A 87 -23.57 -0.03 -23.41
CA PRO A 87 -22.74 1.15 -23.15
C PRO A 87 -23.50 2.21 -22.34
N THR A 88 -22.84 2.79 -21.33
CA THR A 88 -23.42 3.93 -20.60
C THR A 88 -23.30 5.22 -21.43
N ALA A 89 -24.06 6.25 -21.04
CA ALA A 89 -23.76 7.61 -21.45
C ALA A 89 -22.35 8.04 -20.98
N ASP A 90 -21.84 9.11 -21.56
CA ASP A 90 -20.57 9.71 -21.16
C ASP A 90 -20.75 10.56 -19.88
N TYR A 91 -20.05 10.14 -18.83
CA TYR A 91 -20.00 10.82 -17.52
C TYR A 91 -18.61 11.40 -17.22
N ALA A 92 -17.76 11.56 -18.24
CA ALA A 92 -16.43 12.11 -18.07
C ALA A 92 -16.47 13.54 -17.54
N ILE A 93 -15.71 13.78 -16.49
CA ILE A 93 -15.37 15.10 -15.96
C ILE A 93 -14.00 15.45 -16.54
N PRO A 94 -13.90 16.30 -17.58
CA PRO A 94 -12.61 16.71 -18.11
C PRO A 94 -11.86 17.53 -17.07
N LEU A 95 -10.58 17.24 -16.89
CA LEU A 95 -9.68 18.01 -16.03
C LEU A 95 -8.79 18.92 -16.88
N GLY A 96 -8.28 19.99 -16.26
CA GLY A 96 -7.24 20.82 -16.85
C GLY A 96 -5.94 20.04 -17.10
N ALA A 97 -5.02 20.65 -17.84
CA ALA A 97 -3.68 20.11 -18.04
C ALA A 97 -2.94 19.94 -16.70
N SER A 98 -1.92 19.08 -16.65
CA SER A 98 -1.15 18.84 -15.43
C SER A 98 -0.67 20.15 -14.78
N GLY A 99 -0.89 20.29 -13.48
CA GLY A 99 -0.56 21.49 -12.71
C GLY A 99 -1.57 22.65 -12.83
N SER A 100 -2.65 22.48 -13.60
CA SER A 100 -3.74 23.47 -13.66
C SER A 100 -4.54 23.52 -12.36
N ALA A 101 -5.35 24.57 -12.19
CA ALA A 101 -6.31 24.65 -11.10
C ALA A 101 -7.22 23.39 -11.07
N PRO A 102 -7.54 22.85 -9.88
CA PRO A 102 -8.44 21.71 -9.76
C PRO A 102 -9.82 21.99 -10.35
N THR A 103 -10.47 20.96 -10.88
CA THR A 103 -11.90 21.00 -11.18
C THR A 103 -12.66 20.84 -9.86
N THR A 104 -13.48 21.82 -9.48
CA THR A 104 -14.18 21.86 -8.19
C THR A 104 -15.69 21.89 -8.35
N PHE A 105 -16.39 21.21 -7.43
CA PHE A 105 -17.84 21.24 -7.27
C PHE A 105 -18.23 20.68 -5.90
N THR A 106 -19.47 20.87 -5.48
CA THR A 106 -20.00 20.32 -4.22
C THR A 106 -20.82 19.08 -4.51
N LEU A 107 -20.49 17.96 -3.90
CA LEU A 107 -21.31 16.76 -3.93
C LEU A 107 -22.58 16.98 -3.08
N GLN A 108 -23.74 16.94 -3.74
CA GLN A 108 -25.06 17.24 -3.16
C GLN A 108 -25.81 15.99 -2.69
N ASP A 109 -25.31 14.80 -3.06
CA ASP A 109 -25.95 13.52 -2.79
C ASP A 109 -24.96 12.53 -2.17
N TYR A 110 -25.46 11.60 -1.36
CA TYR A 110 -24.64 10.52 -0.83
C TYR A 110 -24.28 9.50 -1.90
N VAL A 111 -23.05 8.99 -1.83
CA VAL A 111 -22.53 7.99 -2.77
C VAL A 111 -21.91 6.84 -1.97
N ILE A 112 -22.51 5.67 -2.11
CA ILE A 112 -22.17 4.46 -1.36
C ILE A 112 -21.34 3.53 -2.24
N GLY A 113 -20.24 2.98 -1.69
CA GLY A 113 -19.37 2.06 -2.42
C GLY A 113 -18.84 2.66 -3.72
N GLY A 114 -18.49 3.95 -3.68
CA GLY A 114 -18.08 4.71 -4.84
C GLY A 114 -16.62 4.53 -5.21
N ARG A 115 -16.30 4.97 -6.43
CA ARG A 115 -14.94 5.08 -6.96
C ARG A 115 -14.76 6.41 -7.67
N VAL A 116 -13.64 7.07 -7.39
CA VAL A 116 -13.16 8.19 -8.21
C VAL A 116 -12.14 7.62 -9.19
N TRP A 117 -12.53 7.55 -10.45
CA TRP A 117 -11.72 7.06 -11.55
C TRP A 117 -10.97 8.21 -12.19
N PHE A 118 -9.77 7.92 -12.70
CA PHE A 118 -9.05 8.79 -13.62
C PHE A 118 -8.62 8.01 -14.86
N SER A 119 -8.53 8.70 -15.99
CA SER A 119 -7.98 8.16 -17.23
C SER A 119 -7.18 9.21 -17.98
N VAL A 120 -6.06 8.81 -18.55
CA VAL A 120 -5.12 9.68 -19.27
C VAL A 120 -5.24 9.44 -20.77
N GLY A 121 -5.39 10.52 -21.54
CA GLY A 121 -5.39 10.52 -23.01
C GLY A 121 -6.66 9.95 -23.67
N LYS A 122 -7.35 9.02 -23.02
CA LYS A 122 -8.57 8.37 -23.54
C LYS A 122 -9.61 8.22 -22.44
N LYS A 123 -10.89 8.41 -22.79
CA LYS A 123 -12.03 8.18 -21.89
C LYS A 123 -12.20 6.69 -21.56
N ILE A 124 -12.79 6.41 -20.40
CA ILE A 124 -13.19 5.06 -20.00
C ILE A 124 -14.57 4.76 -20.58
N GLN A 125 -14.73 3.58 -21.19
CA GLN A 125 -16.03 3.05 -21.59
C GLN A 125 -16.58 2.18 -20.46
N PHE A 126 -17.65 2.64 -19.81
CA PHE A 126 -18.41 1.84 -18.86
C PHE A 126 -19.60 1.15 -19.56
N PHE A 127 -20.08 0.06 -18.97
CA PHE A 127 -21.29 -0.62 -19.41
C PHE A 127 -22.25 -0.83 -18.25
N VAL A 128 -23.50 -1.14 -18.57
CA VAL A 128 -24.52 -1.50 -17.59
C VAL A 128 -25.21 -2.79 -18.02
N ASN A 129 -25.44 -3.67 -17.04
CA ASN A 129 -26.16 -4.91 -17.18
C ASN A 129 -27.60 -4.77 -16.65
N PRO A 130 -28.56 -5.56 -17.17
CA PRO A 130 -29.92 -5.57 -16.66
C PRO A 130 -29.96 -5.97 -15.18
N PRO A 131 -31.02 -5.62 -14.46
CA PRO A 131 -31.21 -6.07 -13.09
C PRO A 131 -31.11 -7.59 -12.91
N GLY A 132 -30.42 -8.02 -11.86
CA GLY A 132 -30.38 -9.42 -11.46
C GLY A 132 -31.67 -9.84 -10.76
N GLY A 133 -32.47 -10.73 -11.36
CA GLY A 133 -33.69 -11.27 -10.77
C GLY A 133 -34.83 -10.26 -10.58
N SER A 134 -35.95 -10.72 -10.00
CA SER A 134 -37.13 -9.88 -9.75
C SER A 134 -36.87 -8.89 -8.61
N GLY A 135 -36.87 -7.59 -8.92
CA GLY A 135 -36.66 -6.51 -7.94
C GLY A 135 -35.20 -6.07 -7.74
N GLY A 136 -34.27 -6.56 -8.59
CA GLY A 136 -32.89 -6.09 -8.59
C GLY A 136 -32.72 -4.67 -9.12
N VAL A 137 -31.53 -4.10 -8.90
CA VAL A 137 -31.05 -2.88 -9.56
C VAL A 137 -30.14 -3.27 -10.73
N PRO A 138 -29.95 -2.41 -11.75
CA PRO A 138 -28.98 -2.68 -12.82
C PRO A 138 -27.56 -2.85 -12.24
N GLY A 139 -26.68 -3.49 -13.00
CA GLY A 139 -25.27 -3.69 -12.60
C GLY A 139 -24.34 -2.79 -13.40
N LEU A 140 -23.62 -1.87 -12.75
CA LEU A 140 -22.52 -1.14 -13.40
C LEU A 140 -21.35 -2.09 -13.65
N VAL A 141 -20.95 -2.20 -14.92
CA VAL A 141 -19.79 -2.96 -15.36
C VAL A 141 -18.60 -2.01 -15.39
N GLN A 142 -17.65 -2.27 -14.49
CA GLN A 142 -16.41 -1.53 -14.35
C GLN A 142 -15.37 -2.01 -15.38
N PRO A 143 -14.29 -1.25 -15.64
CA PRO A 143 -13.18 -1.70 -16.47
C PRO A 143 -12.64 -3.06 -16.02
N GLY A 144 -12.56 -4.00 -16.95
CA GLY A 144 -12.06 -5.35 -16.72
C GLY A 144 -10.53 -5.47 -16.80
N PHE A 145 -10.01 -6.56 -16.23
CA PHE A 145 -8.58 -6.90 -16.21
C PHE A 145 -8.17 -7.87 -17.32
N THR A 146 -8.95 -7.99 -18.38
CA THR A 146 -8.66 -8.87 -19.52
C THR A 146 -8.28 -8.06 -20.75
N SER A 147 -7.43 -8.63 -21.60
CA SER A 147 -6.98 -7.99 -22.84
C SER A 147 -8.10 -7.72 -23.86
N SER A 148 -9.25 -8.40 -23.70
CA SER A 148 -10.45 -8.17 -24.50
C SER A 148 -11.27 -6.96 -24.04
N ASP A 149 -11.01 -6.42 -22.85
CA ASP A 149 -11.73 -5.24 -22.35
C ASP A 149 -11.39 -3.99 -23.20
N PRO A 150 -12.37 -3.18 -23.60
CA PRO A 150 -12.12 -1.97 -24.41
C PRO A 150 -11.26 -0.91 -23.70
N ASN A 151 -11.13 -1.02 -22.38
CA ASN A 151 -10.30 -0.17 -21.54
C ASN A 151 -8.93 -0.78 -21.23
N TRP A 152 -8.59 -1.95 -21.81
CA TRP A 152 -7.32 -2.61 -21.56
C TRP A 152 -6.10 -1.72 -21.88
N LEU A 153 -6.14 -0.95 -22.97
CA LEU A 153 -5.06 -0.02 -23.32
C LEU A 153 -5.30 1.41 -22.83
N THR A 154 -6.39 1.67 -22.11
CA THR A 154 -6.66 2.97 -21.51
C THR A 154 -5.85 3.10 -20.21
N ASN A 155 -5.03 4.14 -20.06
CA ASN A 155 -4.28 4.34 -18.82
C ASN A 155 -5.20 4.92 -17.73
N TRP A 156 -5.73 4.06 -16.86
CA TRP A 156 -6.69 4.44 -15.81
C TRP A 156 -6.30 3.90 -14.43
N THR A 157 -6.81 4.58 -13.40
CA THR A 157 -6.65 4.24 -11.98
C THR A 157 -7.89 4.66 -11.21
N PHE A 158 -8.01 4.28 -9.94
CA PHE A 158 -9.10 4.75 -9.08
C PHE A 158 -8.71 4.75 -7.60
N CYS A 159 -9.42 5.54 -6.80
CA CYS A 159 -9.56 5.34 -5.36
C CYS A 159 -11.00 5.00 -5.02
N GLU A 160 -11.22 4.37 -3.86
CA GLU A 160 -12.53 3.98 -3.37
C GLU A 160 -13.03 4.93 -2.29
N PHE A 161 -14.35 5.07 -2.16
CA PHE A 161 -14.93 5.83 -1.06
C PHE A 161 -16.35 5.40 -0.72
N THR A 162 -16.84 5.86 0.42
CA THR A 162 -18.25 5.94 0.77
C THR A 162 -18.47 7.27 1.47
N TYR A 163 -19.43 8.04 0.96
CA TYR A 163 -19.90 9.26 1.59
C TYR A 163 -21.38 9.08 1.92
N ASN A 164 -21.70 9.08 3.21
CA ASN A 164 -23.05 8.94 3.71
C ASN A 164 -23.30 9.91 4.87
N SER A 165 -24.45 9.78 5.53
CA SER A 165 -24.82 10.65 6.65
C SER A 165 -23.96 10.51 7.89
N ALA A 166 -23.12 9.47 7.98
CA ALA A 166 -22.27 9.21 9.13
C ALA A 166 -20.82 9.64 8.92
N ASN A 167 -20.26 9.53 7.71
CA ASN A 167 -18.91 9.97 7.39
C ASN A 167 -18.60 9.96 5.89
N LEU A 168 -17.44 10.54 5.55
CA LEU A 168 -16.61 10.12 4.43
C LEU A 168 -15.62 9.06 4.93
N TYR A 169 -15.56 7.92 4.25
CA TYR A 169 -14.45 6.97 4.31
C TYR A 169 -13.90 6.81 2.90
N ALA A 170 -12.61 7.02 2.68
CA ALA A 170 -11.97 6.88 1.37
C ALA A 170 -10.63 6.19 1.48
N ASN A 171 -10.28 5.32 0.53
CA ASN A 171 -9.03 4.56 0.58
C ASN A 171 -8.37 4.38 -0.80
N ILE A 172 -7.05 4.24 -0.79
CA ILE A 172 -6.26 3.70 -1.91
C ILE A 172 -5.94 2.23 -1.59
N SER A 173 -6.06 1.38 -2.60
CA SER A 173 -5.85 -0.06 -2.46
C SER A 173 -5.12 -0.60 -3.68
N TYR A 174 -4.16 -1.49 -3.45
CA TYR A 174 -3.45 -2.26 -4.48
C TYR A 174 -3.91 -3.71 -4.50
N VAL A 175 -5.03 -4.04 -3.86
CA VAL A 175 -5.62 -5.40 -3.84
C VAL A 175 -5.98 -5.88 -5.24
N ASP A 176 -6.38 -4.95 -6.12
CA ASP A 176 -6.74 -5.28 -7.50
C ASP A 176 -5.57 -5.03 -8.46
N MET A 177 -4.88 -3.90 -8.31
CA MET A 177 -3.79 -3.50 -9.20
C MET A 177 -2.94 -2.37 -8.62
N VAL A 178 -1.72 -2.22 -9.14
CA VAL A 178 -0.96 -0.97 -9.14
C VAL A 178 -1.15 -0.27 -10.48
N ALA A 179 -1.50 1.01 -10.46
CA ALA A 179 -1.64 1.82 -11.67
C ALA A 179 -1.05 3.21 -11.44
N LEU A 180 -1.50 4.21 -12.21
CA LEU A 180 -1.11 5.60 -11.98
C LEU A 180 -1.35 6.02 -10.52
N PRO A 181 -0.42 6.78 -9.92
CA PRO A 181 -0.54 7.18 -8.52
C PRO A 181 -1.76 8.06 -8.29
N VAL A 182 -2.47 7.82 -7.19
CA VAL A 182 -3.55 8.67 -6.69
C VAL A 182 -3.19 9.10 -5.29
N SER A 183 -3.47 10.35 -4.93
CA SER A 183 -3.43 10.82 -3.55
C SER A 183 -4.77 11.41 -3.15
N MET A 184 -4.99 11.50 -1.84
CA MET A 184 -6.20 12.11 -1.30
C MET A 184 -5.88 12.94 -0.07
N ALA A 185 -6.63 14.02 0.12
CA ALA A 185 -6.59 14.81 1.35
C ALA A 185 -8.00 15.24 1.74
N SER A 186 -8.29 15.28 3.04
CA SER A 186 -9.56 15.79 3.55
C SER A 186 -9.34 16.71 4.74
N THR A 187 -10.23 17.67 4.92
CA THR A 187 -10.35 18.45 6.15
C THR A 187 -11.78 18.34 6.64
N GLY A 188 -11.96 18.26 7.96
CA GLY A 188 -13.27 18.24 8.59
C GLY A 188 -13.17 18.08 10.10
N SER A 189 -14.16 17.43 10.69
CA SER A 189 -14.22 17.20 12.15
C SER A 189 -13.09 16.34 12.70
N ALA A 190 -12.49 15.48 11.87
CA ALA A 190 -11.34 14.66 12.24
C ALA A 190 -9.99 15.39 12.00
N GLY A 191 -10.03 16.68 11.64
CA GLY A 191 -8.85 17.48 11.30
C GLY A 191 -8.40 17.28 9.85
N ALA A 192 -7.19 17.72 9.55
CA ALA A 192 -6.56 17.51 8.26
C ALA A 192 -5.96 16.10 8.18
N GLN A 193 -6.28 15.38 7.11
CA GLN A 193 -5.80 14.03 6.84
C GLN A 193 -5.32 13.93 5.39
N SER A 194 -4.34 13.06 5.15
CA SER A 194 -3.81 12.81 3.80
C SER A 194 -3.36 11.36 3.62
N VAL A 195 -3.58 10.84 2.42
CA VAL A 195 -3.02 9.58 1.94
C VAL A 195 -2.13 9.90 0.74
N SER A 196 -0.84 9.60 0.89
CA SER A 196 0.18 9.87 -0.12
C SER A 196 0.03 8.96 -1.34
N PRO A 197 0.41 9.45 -2.53
CA PRO A 197 0.45 8.62 -3.73
C PRO A 197 1.66 7.68 -3.69
N LEU A 198 1.66 6.66 -4.55
CA LEU A 198 2.89 5.95 -4.88
C LEU A 198 3.97 6.93 -5.36
N PRO A 199 5.24 6.72 -4.97
CA PRO A 199 6.36 7.50 -5.48
C PRO A 199 6.43 7.48 -7.00
N ASN A 200 6.98 8.54 -7.58
CA ASN A 200 7.23 8.58 -9.00
C ASN A 200 8.12 7.40 -9.44
N GLY A 201 7.82 6.78 -10.58
CA GLY A 201 8.55 5.62 -11.08
C GLY A 201 8.22 4.28 -10.40
N ALA A 202 7.48 4.27 -9.27
CA ALA A 202 7.16 3.03 -8.55
C ALA A 202 6.48 1.97 -9.43
N LEU A 203 5.52 2.37 -10.27
CA LEU A 203 4.86 1.48 -11.23
C LEU A 203 5.88 0.79 -12.16
N GLY A 204 6.85 1.54 -12.69
CA GLY A 204 7.90 0.99 -13.55
C GLY A 204 8.83 0.04 -12.78
N SER A 205 9.21 0.41 -11.56
CA SER A 205 10.09 -0.40 -10.70
C SER A 205 9.45 -1.71 -10.27
N ILE A 206 8.18 -1.69 -9.86
CA ILE A 206 7.43 -2.90 -9.50
C ILE A 206 7.30 -3.82 -10.74
N ALA A 207 6.98 -3.26 -11.91
CA ALA A 207 6.88 -4.03 -13.15
C ALA A 207 8.21 -4.71 -13.51
N SER A 208 9.33 -4.00 -13.36
CA SER A 208 10.66 -4.56 -13.59
C SER A 208 11.03 -5.61 -12.55
N GLY A 209 10.69 -5.39 -11.28
CA GLY A 209 10.89 -6.37 -10.21
C GLY A 209 10.11 -7.67 -10.45
N LEU A 210 8.88 -7.59 -10.96
CA LEU A 210 8.09 -8.77 -11.30
C LEU A 210 8.65 -9.54 -12.49
N ARG A 211 9.13 -8.84 -13.54
CA ARG A 211 9.83 -9.49 -14.65
C ARG A 211 11.13 -10.18 -14.21
N ALA A 212 11.89 -9.53 -13.32
CA ALA A 212 13.09 -10.12 -12.74
C ALA A 212 12.74 -11.35 -11.89
N GLN A 213 11.66 -11.29 -11.13
CA GLN A 213 11.17 -12.42 -10.34
C GLN A 213 10.77 -13.61 -11.23
N HIS A 214 10.00 -13.37 -12.30
CA HIS A 214 9.69 -14.40 -13.31
C HIS A 214 10.97 -15.03 -13.89
N THR A 215 11.98 -14.22 -14.20
CA THR A 215 13.27 -14.73 -14.69
C THR A 215 13.95 -15.64 -13.66
N ALA A 216 13.78 -15.36 -12.37
CA ALA A 216 14.41 -16.09 -11.28
C ALA A 216 13.71 -17.43 -10.95
N ASP A 217 12.38 -17.47 -10.97
CA ASP A 217 11.60 -18.63 -10.48
C ASP A 217 10.67 -19.28 -11.53
N GLY A 218 10.50 -18.66 -12.70
CA GLY A 218 9.63 -19.12 -13.78
C GLY A 218 8.13 -18.96 -13.53
N ALA A 219 7.71 -18.45 -12.36
CA ALA A 219 6.29 -18.21 -12.07
C ALA A 219 5.77 -16.99 -12.86
N PRO A 220 4.47 -16.90 -13.18
CA PRO A 220 3.93 -15.93 -14.15
C PRO A 220 3.82 -14.48 -13.62
N TRP A 221 4.81 -14.00 -12.88
CA TRP A 221 4.88 -12.64 -12.34
C TRP A 221 4.91 -11.56 -13.42
N ASP A 222 5.58 -11.83 -14.54
CA ASP A 222 5.65 -10.94 -15.69
C ASP A 222 4.30 -10.74 -16.38
N GLN A 223 3.44 -11.78 -16.37
CA GLN A 223 2.08 -11.76 -16.93
C GLN A 223 1.12 -10.85 -16.15
N LEU A 224 1.51 -10.40 -14.96
CA LEU A 224 0.76 -9.40 -14.21
C LEU A 224 0.92 -7.98 -14.79
N VAL A 225 1.95 -7.74 -15.61
CA VAL A 225 2.27 -6.41 -16.12
C VAL A 225 1.54 -6.16 -17.44
N ALA A 226 0.52 -5.29 -17.40
CA ALA A 226 -0.11 -4.80 -18.61
C ALA A 226 0.69 -3.61 -19.17
N THR A 227 1.02 -3.67 -20.46
CA THR A 227 1.83 -2.66 -21.15
C THR A 227 1.07 -2.00 -22.30
N ASP A 228 1.52 -0.81 -22.68
CA ASP A 228 1.11 -0.19 -23.94
C ASP A 228 1.92 -0.76 -25.12
N SER A 229 1.64 -0.26 -26.33
CA SER A 229 2.33 -0.69 -27.55
C SER A 229 3.84 -0.38 -27.58
N SER A 230 4.34 0.49 -26.70
CA SER A 230 5.77 0.78 -26.56
C SER A 230 6.47 -0.15 -25.55
N GLY A 231 5.70 -0.94 -24.80
CA GLY A 231 6.20 -1.79 -23.72
C GLY A 231 6.25 -1.08 -22.35
N ALA A 232 5.78 0.17 -22.26
CA ALA A 232 5.68 0.87 -20.99
C ALA A 232 4.54 0.29 -20.14
N ALA A 233 4.76 0.13 -18.83
CA ALA A 233 3.74 -0.40 -17.92
C ALA A 233 2.57 0.59 -17.77
N LEU A 234 1.35 0.12 -18.06
CA LEU A 234 0.11 0.84 -17.82
C LEU A 234 -0.45 0.55 -16.43
N ARG A 235 -0.39 -0.73 -16.03
CA ARG A 235 -0.83 -1.23 -14.73
C ARG A 235 -0.20 -2.59 -14.45
N ILE A 236 -0.22 -2.97 -13.18
CA ILE A 236 0.22 -4.27 -12.69
C ILE A 236 -0.96 -4.88 -11.97
N LEU A 237 -1.45 -6.00 -12.46
CA LEU A 237 -2.55 -6.73 -11.86
C LEU A 237 -2.07 -7.41 -10.58
N ALA A 238 -2.89 -7.39 -9.53
CA ALA A 238 -2.64 -8.24 -8.38
C ALA A 238 -2.75 -9.73 -8.81
N PRO A 239 -2.03 -10.66 -8.17
CA PRO A 239 -2.05 -12.08 -8.56
C PRO A 239 -3.43 -12.73 -8.55
N ALA A 240 -4.37 -12.22 -7.74
CA ALA A 240 -5.76 -12.69 -7.73
C ALA A 240 -6.51 -12.41 -9.05
N HIS A 241 -6.03 -11.44 -9.84
CA HIS A 241 -6.54 -11.09 -11.17
C HIS A 241 -5.58 -11.53 -12.28
N SER A 242 -4.62 -12.41 -11.97
CA SER A 242 -3.66 -12.90 -12.95
C SER A 242 -4.39 -13.53 -14.15
N PRO A 243 -4.00 -13.21 -15.40
CA PRO A 243 -4.54 -13.88 -16.57
C PRO A 243 -4.07 -15.34 -16.69
N THR A 244 -3.02 -15.70 -15.94
CA THR A 244 -2.38 -17.01 -15.95
C THR A 244 -2.41 -17.61 -14.55
N ASP A 245 -2.77 -18.89 -14.45
CA ASP A 245 -2.74 -19.61 -13.18
C ASP A 245 -1.31 -19.80 -12.68
N PHE A 246 -1.10 -19.55 -11.38
CA PHE A 246 0.17 -19.81 -10.69
C PHE A 246 0.37 -21.30 -10.36
N GLY A 247 -0.68 -22.13 -10.51
CA GLY A 247 -0.60 -23.59 -10.44
C GLY A 247 0.05 -24.07 -9.13
N SER A 248 1.14 -24.82 -9.26
CA SER A 248 1.85 -25.43 -8.14
C SER A 248 2.84 -24.53 -7.41
N TYR A 249 2.86 -23.21 -7.68
CA TYR A 249 3.82 -22.25 -7.11
C TYR A 249 3.97 -22.38 -5.58
N TRP A 250 2.86 -22.57 -4.86
CA TRP A 250 2.87 -22.66 -3.39
C TRP A 250 3.13 -24.06 -2.83
N ASN A 251 3.12 -25.12 -3.65
CA ASN A 251 3.08 -26.50 -3.18
C ASN A 251 4.26 -26.84 -2.26
N SER A 252 5.49 -26.46 -2.63
CA SER A 252 6.67 -26.76 -1.82
C SER A 252 6.62 -26.06 -0.44
N TYR A 253 6.21 -24.80 -0.41
CA TYR A 253 6.06 -24.05 0.85
C TYR A 253 4.95 -24.66 1.72
N LEU A 254 3.80 -24.99 1.13
CA LEU A 254 2.69 -25.62 1.83
C LEU A 254 3.02 -27.03 2.35
N ASP A 255 3.83 -27.80 1.62
CA ASP A 255 4.36 -29.09 2.07
C ASP A 255 5.20 -28.92 3.33
N GLN A 256 6.10 -27.93 3.34
CA GLN A 256 6.95 -27.62 4.49
C GLN A 256 6.11 -27.16 5.69
N VAL A 257 5.17 -26.23 5.47
CA VAL A 257 4.26 -25.72 6.52
C VAL A 257 3.44 -26.86 7.12
N TRP A 258 2.79 -27.68 6.29
CA TRP A 258 1.96 -28.77 6.78
C TRP A 258 2.78 -29.89 7.42
N SER A 259 4.02 -30.11 6.97
CA SER A 259 4.92 -31.06 7.62
C SER A 259 5.37 -30.57 9.00
N TYR A 260 5.75 -29.29 9.10
CA TYR A 260 6.23 -28.69 10.34
C TYR A 260 5.16 -28.73 11.44
N TYR A 261 3.92 -28.36 11.11
CA TYR A 261 2.82 -28.32 12.08
C TYR A 261 2.17 -29.69 12.37
N GLN A 262 2.70 -30.81 11.85
CA GLN A 262 2.33 -32.14 12.36
C GLN A 262 2.83 -32.36 13.78
N THR A 263 4.00 -31.79 14.12
CA THR A 263 4.66 -31.96 15.42
C THR A 263 4.81 -30.65 16.20
N HIS A 264 4.46 -29.52 15.60
CA HIS A 264 4.49 -28.20 16.23
C HIS A 264 3.09 -27.60 16.27
N THR A 265 2.76 -26.89 17.34
CA THR A 265 1.51 -26.16 17.46
C THR A 265 1.60 -24.82 16.74
N LEU A 266 0.61 -24.51 15.91
CA LEU A 266 0.33 -23.16 15.42
C LEU A 266 -0.76 -22.52 16.28
N THR A 267 -0.49 -21.35 16.84
CA THR A 267 -1.46 -20.52 17.54
C THR A 267 -1.86 -19.34 16.66
N VAL A 268 -3.15 -19.21 16.38
CA VAL A 268 -3.72 -18.06 15.66
C VAL A 268 -4.57 -17.25 16.63
N ASP A 269 -4.13 -16.03 16.90
CA ASP A 269 -4.90 -15.03 17.63
C ASP A 269 -5.92 -14.36 16.69
N GLY A 270 -7.20 -14.64 16.92
CA GLY A 270 -8.32 -13.99 16.23
C GLY A 270 -8.53 -12.53 16.66
N GLN A 271 -7.84 -12.10 17.72
CA GLN A 271 -7.84 -10.75 18.31
C GLN A 271 -9.18 -10.33 18.92
N GLY A 272 -9.13 -9.41 19.88
CA GLY A 272 -10.31 -8.94 20.60
C GLY A 272 -11.04 -10.05 21.35
N SER A 273 -12.37 -10.07 21.28
CA SER A 273 -13.20 -11.06 21.98
C SER A 273 -13.20 -12.45 21.34
N ILE A 274 -12.60 -12.63 20.16
CA ILE A 274 -12.52 -13.92 19.47
C ILE A 274 -11.50 -14.84 20.16
N GLY A 275 -10.44 -14.26 20.73
CA GLY A 275 -9.38 -15.01 21.39
C GLY A 275 -8.50 -15.81 20.42
N SER A 276 -7.68 -16.70 20.98
CA SER A 276 -6.69 -17.47 20.23
C SER A 276 -7.06 -18.94 20.12
N TYR A 277 -6.68 -19.54 18.98
CA TYR A 277 -6.92 -20.95 18.67
C TYR A 277 -5.60 -21.64 18.37
N SER A 278 -5.38 -22.81 18.98
CA SER A 278 -4.18 -23.63 18.78
C SER A 278 -4.50 -24.84 17.92
N GLY A 279 -3.66 -25.15 16.95
CA GLY A 279 -3.89 -26.25 16.03
C GLY A 279 -2.62 -26.97 15.58
N THR A 280 -2.83 -28.20 15.11
CA THR A 280 -1.81 -29.07 14.52
C THR A 280 -2.36 -29.73 13.26
N VAL A 281 -1.47 -30.22 12.42
CA VAL A 281 -1.82 -30.92 11.18
C VAL A 281 -1.95 -32.41 11.45
N SER A 282 -3.09 -32.99 11.06
CA SER A 282 -3.31 -34.44 11.05
C SER A 282 -4.13 -34.84 9.83
N GLY A 283 -3.77 -35.94 9.17
CA GLY A 283 -4.46 -36.38 7.94
C GLY A 283 -4.48 -35.34 6.81
N GLY A 284 -3.49 -34.44 6.76
CA GLY A 284 -3.43 -33.36 5.78
C GLY A 284 -4.29 -32.12 6.11
N VAL A 285 -4.95 -32.10 7.27
CA VAL A 285 -5.83 -31.00 7.70
C VAL A 285 -5.22 -30.30 8.92
N LEU A 286 -5.07 -28.97 8.85
CA LEU A 286 -4.73 -28.15 10.01
C LEU A 286 -5.98 -27.95 10.87
N THR A 287 -5.99 -28.55 12.06
CA THR A 287 -7.16 -28.57 12.94
C THR A 287 -6.90 -27.72 14.18
N PHE A 288 -7.75 -26.72 14.39
CA PHE A 288 -7.70 -25.86 15.58
C PHE A 288 -8.67 -26.36 16.65
N ALA A 289 -8.16 -26.59 17.85
CA ALA A 289 -8.96 -27.07 18.97
C ALA A 289 -10.07 -26.07 19.33
N GLY A 290 -11.31 -26.55 19.43
CA GLY A 290 -12.47 -25.73 19.81
C GLY A 290 -12.97 -24.75 18.74
N LEU A 291 -12.38 -24.73 17.54
CA LEU A 291 -12.84 -23.88 16.44
C LEU A 291 -13.94 -24.57 15.64
N ASN A 292 -15.11 -23.91 15.50
CA ASN A 292 -16.11 -24.33 14.53
C ASN A 292 -15.66 -23.96 13.12
N THR A 293 -15.45 -24.95 12.25
CA THR A 293 -14.98 -24.74 10.87
C THR A 293 -16.10 -24.48 9.87
N ASN A 294 -17.37 -24.44 10.30
CA ASN A 294 -18.55 -24.29 9.44
C ASN A 294 -18.55 -25.29 8.27
N GLY A 295 -18.01 -26.49 8.48
CA GLY A 295 -17.92 -27.54 7.47
C GLY A 295 -16.80 -27.36 6.43
N VAL A 296 -15.96 -26.32 6.54
CA VAL A 296 -14.86 -26.05 5.59
C VAL A 296 -13.50 -26.23 6.30
N PRO A 297 -12.81 -27.37 6.09
CA PRO A 297 -11.55 -27.68 6.76
C PRO A 297 -10.37 -26.83 6.23
N PHE A 298 -9.37 -26.59 7.07
CA PHE A 298 -8.12 -25.96 6.66
C PHE A 298 -7.16 -26.99 6.02
N THR A 299 -7.50 -27.46 4.81
CA THR A 299 -6.58 -28.24 3.96
C THR A 299 -5.54 -27.31 3.31
N LYS A 300 -4.55 -27.87 2.60
CA LYS A 300 -3.61 -27.07 1.81
C LYS A 300 -4.38 -26.21 0.79
N PRO A 301 -4.26 -24.87 0.82
CA PRO A 301 -4.92 -23.99 -0.14
C PRO A 301 -4.22 -24.00 -1.51
N SER A 302 -4.94 -23.61 -2.56
CA SER A 302 -4.38 -23.34 -3.88
C SER A 302 -3.76 -21.93 -3.96
N ALA A 303 -3.08 -21.62 -5.07
CA ALA A 303 -2.59 -20.26 -5.33
C ALA A 303 -3.73 -19.22 -5.37
N VAL A 304 -4.86 -19.58 -5.98
CA VAL A 304 -6.06 -18.73 -6.04
C VAL A 304 -6.61 -18.46 -4.64
N ASP A 305 -6.65 -19.48 -3.78
CA ASP A 305 -7.11 -19.30 -2.40
C ASP A 305 -6.20 -18.36 -1.60
N ILE A 306 -4.88 -18.49 -1.77
CA ILE A 306 -3.89 -17.65 -1.06
C ILE A 306 -3.96 -16.21 -1.55
N PHE A 307 -3.83 -15.97 -2.85
CA PHE A 307 -3.82 -14.60 -3.39
C PHE A 307 -5.18 -13.91 -3.24
N GLY A 308 -6.27 -14.65 -3.44
CA GLY A 308 -7.64 -14.13 -3.40
C GLY A 308 -8.25 -14.03 -2.00
N CYS A 309 -7.73 -14.78 -1.01
CA CYS A 309 -8.18 -14.70 0.39
C CYS A 309 -9.70 -14.93 0.59
N ALA A 310 -10.36 -15.63 -0.32
CA ALA A 310 -11.83 -15.66 -0.38
C ALA A 310 -12.43 -17.04 -0.66
N SER A 311 -11.61 -18.05 -0.98
CA SER A 311 -12.06 -19.37 -1.42
C SER A 311 -11.34 -20.51 -0.69
N GLY A 312 -11.86 -21.72 -0.90
CA GLY A 312 -11.28 -22.95 -0.39
C GLY A 312 -11.09 -22.91 1.14
N PRO A 313 -9.95 -23.41 1.65
CA PRO A 313 -9.61 -23.38 3.07
C PRO A 313 -9.60 -21.98 3.68
N LEU A 314 -9.35 -20.95 2.86
CA LEU A 314 -9.22 -19.55 3.26
C LEU A 314 -10.49 -18.73 3.03
N TYR A 315 -11.60 -19.39 2.68
CA TYR A 315 -12.94 -18.78 2.69
C TYR A 315 -13.16 -18.01 3.99
N ASN A 316 -13.84 -16.86 3.92
CA ASN A 316 -14.18 -16.09 5.12
C ASN A 316 -15.69 -16.18 5.39
N SER A 317 -16.03 -16.78 6.53
CA SER A 317 -17.40 -16.98 7.01
C SER A 317 -18.06 -15.72 7.62
N GLY A 318 -17.35 -14.59 7.64
CA GLY A 318 -17.83 -13.33 8.17
C GLY A 318 -17.23 -13.00 9.52
N GLY A 319 -18.02 -12.39 10.40
CA GLY A 319 -17.59 -11.88 11.71
C GLY A 319 -17.37 -12.95 12.79
N ASP A 320 -17.19 -14.21 12.42
CA ASP A 320 -17.01 -15.32 13.35
C ASP A 320 -15.54 -15.71 13.55
N ALA A 321 -15.29 -16.59 14.52
CA ALA A 321 -13.93 -17.04 14.86
C ALA A 321 -13.21 -17.69 13.68
N ARG A 322 -13.93 -18.45 12.85
CA ARG A 322 -13.36 -19.10 11.66
C ARG A 322 -12.91 -18.06 10.63
N GLY A 323 -13.74 -17.06 10.35
CA GLY A 323 -13.42 -15.96 9.46
C GLY A 323 -12.19 -15.19 9.94
N ALA A 324 -12.09 -14.97 11.25
CA ALA A 324 -10.90 -14.36 11.85
C ALA A 324 -9.65 -15.22 11.67
N VAL A 325 -9.69 -16.53 11.98
CA VAL A 325 -8.56 -17.45 11.80
C VAL A 325 -8.15 -17.56 10.33
N ALA A 326 -9.12 -17.67 9.40
CA ALA A 326 -8.86 -17.73 7.97
C ALA A 326 -8.14 -16.47 7.46
N ALA A 327 -8.55 -15.28 7.92
CA ALA A 327 -7.88 -14.03 7.56
C ALA A 327 -6.40 -13.99 8.01
N ARG A 328 -6.10 -14.47 9.24
CA ARG A 328 -4.71 -14.51 9.75
C ARG A 328 -3.87 -15.52 9.01
N LEU A 329 -4.42 -16.69 8.70
CA LEU A 329 -3.73 -17.71 7.89
C LEU A 329 -3.46 -17.19 6.48
N ALA A 330 -4.44 -16.54 5.85
CA ALA A 330 -4.27 -15.97 4.52
C ALA A 330 -3.17 -14.88 4.49
N ALA A 331 -3.13 -14.01 5.50
CA ALA A 331 -2.06 -13.01 5.64
C ALA A 331 -0.69 -13.65 5.86
N ALA A 332 -0.60 -14.65 6.75
CA ALA A 332 0.65 -15.35 7.03
C ALA A 332 1.18 -16.12 5.81
N LEU A 333 0.30 -16.71 5.00
CA LEU A 333 0.66 -17.39 3.76
C LEU A 333 1.14 -16.41 2.69
N ASN A 334 0.42 -15.30 2.45
CA ASN A 334 0.87 -14.26 1.51
C ASN A 334 2.25 -13.71 1.87
N ARG A 335 2.53 -13.55 3.16
CA ARG A 335 3.81 -13.05 3.69
C ARG A 335 4.86 -14.13 3.89
N SER A 336 4.52 -15.38 3.66
CA SER A 336 5.36 -16.57 3.94
C SER A 336 5.92 -16.62 5.36
N SER A 337 5.16 -16.15 6.34
CA SER A 337 5.62 -15.93 7.73
C SER A 337 5.40 -17.11 8.68
N LEU A 338 4.85 -18.24 8.22
CA LEU A 338 4.56 -19.37 9.11
C LEU A 338 5.82 -20.11 9.60
N LEU A 339 6.86 -20.17 8.77
CA LEU A 339 8.09 -20.93 9.08
C LEU A 339 9.25 -20.07 9.60
N VAL A 340 9.05 -18.76 9.74
CA VAL A 340 10.08 -17.86 10.31
C VAL A 340 10.11 -17.98 11.84
N SER A 341 11.15 -17.45 12.49
CA SER A 341 11.20 -17.38 13.95
C SER A 341 9.97 -16.64 14.51
N GLY A 342 9.24 -17.27 15.44
CA GLY A 342 7.98 -16.75 15.98
C GLY A 342 6.74 -17.04 15.11
N GLY A 343 6.92 -17.62 13.92
CA GLY A 343 5.85 -17.91 12.95
C GLY A 343 4.75 -18.85 13.44
N SER A 344 5.00 -19.66 14.47
CA SER A 344 4.00 -20.47 15.18
C SER A 344 3.00 -19.66 16.01
N SER A 345 3.17 -18.33 16.13
CA SER A 345 2.22 -17.43 16.78
C SER A 345 1.81 -16.34 15.81
N GLN A 346 0.61 -16.43 15.24
CA GLN A 346 0.12 -15.48 14.24
C GLN A 346 -1.04 -14.64 14.80
N PRO A 347 -1.12 -13.34 14.50
CA PRO A 347 -0.11 -12.54 13.79
C PRO A 347 0.99 -12.00 14.73
N ASN A 348 0.89 -12.21 16.04
CA ASN A 348 1.66 -11.49 17.05
C ASN A 348 3.15 -11.89 17.16
N GLY A 349 3.51 -13.08 16.70
CA GLY A 349 4.88 -13.62 16.77
C GLY A 349 5.79 -13.20 15.62
N VAL A 350 5.28 -12.46 14.65
CA VAL A 350 6.02 -12.03 13.47
C VAL A 350 5.95 -10.51 13.30
N THR A 351 7.05 -9.91 12.87
CA THR A 351 7.15 -8.47 12.62
C THR A 351 7.24 -8.18 11.12
N PRO A 352 6.93 -6.96 10.66
CA PRO A 352 7.01 -6.60 9.24
C PRO A 352 8.35 -6.89 8.57
N SER A 353 9.47 -6.79 9.30
CA SER A 353 10.81 -7.11 8.76
C SER A 353 10.97 -8.59 8.41
N GLN A 354 10.14 -9.48 8.96
CA GLN A 354 10.16 -10.91 8.70
C GLN A 354 9.22 -11.32 7.56
N TYR A 355 8.44 -10.40 7.00
CA TYR A 355 7.55 -10.69 5.88
C TYR A 355 8.35 -10.85 4.58
N TYR A 356 7.88 -11.74 3.70
CA TYR A 356 8.38 -11.93 2.35
C TYR A 356 9.86 -12.37 2.25
N GLN A 357 10.42 -12.92 3.33
CA GLN A 357 11.81 -13.39 3.39
C GLN A 357 12.03 -14.75 2.72
N GLY A 358 10.95 -15.51 2.50
CA GLY A 358 11.01 -16.82 1.84
C GLY A 358 11.08 -16.72 0.32
N ALA A 359 11.73 -17.71 -0.31
CA ALA A 359 11.83 -17.81 -1.78
C ALA A 359 10.46 -17.96 -2.46
N THR A 360 9.51 -18.65 -1.82
CA THR A 360 8.10 -18.69 -2.26
C THR A 360 7.32 -17.71 -1.41
N THR A 361 6.89 -16.60 -1.99
CA THR A 361 6.03 -15.60 -1.33
C THR A 361 5.15 -14.84 -2.31
N ASN A 362 4.27 -13.95 -1.83
CA ASN A 362 3.57 -13.01 -2.69
C ASN A 362 4.52 -11.87 -3.10
N HIS A 363 5.27 -12.08 -4.20
CA HIS A 363 6.26 -11.12 -4.66
C HIS A 363 5.64 -9.82 -5.20
N TYR A 364 4.38 -9.84 -5.65
CA TYR A 364 3.62 -8.61 -5.92
C TYR A 364 3.50 -7.76 -4.66
N ALA A 365 3.00 -8.34 -3.55
CA ALA A 365 2.85 -7.62 -2.29
C ALA A 365 4.20 -7.16 -1.71
N ARG A 366 5.24 -7.99 -1.80
CA ARG A 366 6.61 -7.62 -1.42
C ARG A 366 7.09 -6.35 -2.15
N LEU A 367 6.92 -6.31 -3.47
CA LEU A 367 7.34 -5.18 -4.29
C LEU A 367 6.45 -3.95 -4.07
N VAL A 368 5.14 -4.12 -3.89
CA VAL A 368 4.24 -3.02 -3.54
C VAL A 368 4.69 -2.37 -2.23
N HIS A 369 4.94 -3.14 -1.18
CA HIS A 369 5.39 -2.62 0.12
C HIS A 369 6.78 -2.00 0.12
N GLN A 370 7.61 -2.26 -0.91
CA GLN A 370 8.88 -1.58 -1.06
C GLN A 370 8.70 -0.10 -1.43
N TYR A 371 7.59 0.27 -2.07
CA TYR A 371 7.34 1.63 -2.56
C TYR A 371 6.12 2.30 -1.94
N ALA A 372 5.12 1.53 -1.51
CA ALA A 372 3.92 2.02 -0.85
C ALA A 372 4.16 2.09 0.66
N THR A 373 4.08 3.29 1.22
CA THR A 373 4.08 3.49 2.68
C THR A 373 2.72 3.18 3.31
N ILE A 374 1.66 3.11 2.50
CA ILE A 374 0.29 2.87 2.93
C ILE A 374 -0.54 2.28 1.78
N GLY A 375 -1.57 1.50 2.10
CA GLY A 375 -2.47 0.82 1.17
C GLY A 375 -2.25 -0.71 1.18
N TYR A 376 -3.33 -1.47 0.96
CA TYR A 376 -3.27 -2.93 0.98
C TYR A 376 -2.80 -3.52 -0.34
N ALA A 377 -1.87 -4.47 -0.29
CA ALA A 377 -1.47 -5.24 -1.47
C ALA A 377 -2.27 -6.54 -1.67
N PHE A 378 -3.00 -7.00 -0.64
CA PHE A 378 -3.91 -8.15 -0.72
C PHE A 378 -5.05 -8.03 0.33
N PRO A 379 -6.15 -8.80 0.23
CA PRO A 379 -7.38 -8.52 0.98
C PRO A 379 -7.29 -8.53 2.53
N TYR A 380 -6.28 -9.17 3.10
CA TYR A 380 -6.04 -9.26 4.55
C TYR A 380 -4.70 -8.69 4.99
N ASP A 381 -4.19 -7.73 4.22
CA ASP A 381 -2.93 -7.06 4.54
C ASP A 381 -3.06 -6.14 5.77
N ASP A 382 -4.29 -5.96 6.25
CA ASP A 382 -4.67 -5.31 7.50
C ASP A 382 -4.36 -6.12 8.75
N VAL A 383 -4.19 -7.43 8.59
CA VAL A 383 -3.79 -8.30 9.68
C VAL A 383 -2.36 -7.91 10.08
N GLY A 384 -2.17 -7.49 11.32
CA GLY A 384 -0.88 -7.23 11.91
C GLY A 384 -0.86 -7.66 13.38
N PRO A 385 0.32 -7.64 14.03
CA PRO A 385 0.41 -7.80 15.47
C PRO A 385 -0.58 -6.90 16.21
N THR A 386 -1.14 -7.38 17.31
CA THR A 386 -2.09 -6.62 18.12
C THR A 386 -1.49 -5.26 18.50
N GLY A 387 -2.21 -4.20 18.17
CA GLY A 387 -1.76 -2.82 18.39
C GLY A 387 -0.99 -2.18 17.24
N ALA A 388 -0.74 -2.91 16.15
CA ALA A 388 -0.16 -2.33 14.94
C ALA A 388 -1.01 -1.16 14.40
N ALA A 389 -0.34 -0.15 13.88
CA ALA A 389 -1.00 0.97 13.22
C ALA A 389 -1.74 0.48 11.96
N PRO A 390 -2.93 1.04 11.65
CA PRO A 390 -3.57 0.80 10.36
C PRO A 390 -2.67 1.25 9.21
N VAL A 391 -2.60 0.42 8.18
CA VAL A 391 -1.86 0.70 6.94
C VAL A 391 -2.79 0.70 5.72
N ASP A 392 -4.08 0.90 5.96
CA ASP A 392 -5.18 0.65 5.03
C ASP A 392 -5.39 1.75 3.98
N GLY A 393 -4.53 2.75 3.99
CA GLY A 393 -4.51 3.79 2.95
C GLY A 393 -5.74 4.67 3.02
N HIS A 394 -6.34 4.83 4.20
CA HIS A 394 -7.65 5.45 4.34
C HIS A 394 -7.64 6.84 4.99
N LEU A 395 -8.70 7.57 4.71
CA LEU A 395 -9.15 8.79 5.38
C LEU A 395 -10.54 8.49 5.95
N GLN A 396 -10.83 8.97 7.16
CA GLN A 396 -12.18 8.91 7.70
C GLN A 396 -12.55 10.20 8.44
N ASP A 397 -13.66 10.83 8.06
CA ASP A 397 -14.15 12.05 8.70
C ASP A 397 -15.67 12.01 8.87
N GLY A 398 -16.17 12.21 10.10
CA GLY A 398 -17.60 12.24 10.41
C GLY A 398 -18.36 13.45 9.90
N ALA A 399 -17.66 14.56 9.63
CA ALA A 399 -18.20 15.79 9.07
C ALA A 399 -17.14 16.47 8.19
N PRO A 400 -16.86 15.90 6.99
CA PRO A 400 -15.87 16.43 6.07
C PRO A 400 -16.34 17.78 5.52
N THR A 401 -15.44 18.76 5.48
CA THR A 401 -15.68 20.08 4.88
C THR A 401 -14.98 20.26 3.54
N SER A 402 -14.02 19.38 3.21
CA SER A 402 -13.40 19.30 1.89
C SER A 402 -12.80 17.93 1.63
N TRP A 403 -12.77 17.54 0.36
CA TRP A 403 -12.06 16.35 -0.10
C TRP A 403 -11.37 16.63 -1.44
N THR A 404 -10.05 16.47 -1.47
CA THR A 404 -9.22 16.62 -2.67
C THR A 404 -8.71 15.25 -3.10
N ILE A 405 -8.81 14.97 -4.39
CA ILE A 405 -8.28 13.75 -5.02
C ILE A 405 -7.40 14.17 -6.17
N SER A 406 -6.15 13.70 -6.18
CA SER A 406 -5.16 14.10 -7.17
C SER A 406 -4.64 12.88 -7.91
N LEU A 407 -4.61 12.96 -9.24
CA LEU A 407 -3.92 11.99 -10.10
C LEU A 407 -2.47 12.43 -10.31
N GLY A 408 -1.52 11.51 -10.14
CA GLY A 408 -0.09 11.71 -10.38
C GLY A 408 0.74 11.60 -9.12
N ALA A 409 2.05 11.42 -9.29
CA ALA A 409 3.01 11.53 -8.18
C ALA A 409 2.92 12.97 -7.64
N GLY A 410 2.76 13.11 -6.31
CA GLY A 410 2.23 14.32 -5.69
C GLY A 410 2.88 15.63 -6.18
N ALA A 411 2.04 16.58 -6.61
CA ALA A 411 2.32 18.00 -6.44
C ALA A 411 1.63 18.42 -5.13
N GLY A 412 2.40 18.83 -4.13
CA GLY A 412 1.85 19.32 -2.87
C GLY A 412 1.02 20.58 -3.10
N THR A 413 -0.28 20.55 -2.80
CA THR A 413 -1.11 21.75 -2.65
C THR A 413 -1.20 22.12 -1.18
N GLY A 414 -0.21 22.85 -0.70
CA GLY A 414 -0.32 23.71 0.47
C GLY A 414 -0.05 25.13 0.00
N THR A 415 -1.02 26.03 0.15
CA THR A 415 -0.86 27.46 -0.11
C THR A 415 0.22 28.03 0.81
N GLY A 416 1.45 28.08 0.32
CA GLY A 416 2.58 28.76 0.92
C GLY A 416 3.50 29.17 -0.24
N THR A 417 3.51 30.46 -0.56
CA THR A 417 4.31 31.02 -1.64
C THR A 417 5.79 30.84 -1.39
N THR A 418 6.39 29.83 -2.02
CA THR A 418 7.71 29.92 -2.67
C THR A 418 7.90 28.66 -3.53
N PRO A 419 8.41 28.79 -4.76
CA PRO A 419 8.39 27.71 -5.75
C PRO A 419 9.23 26.52 -5.27
N PRO A 420 8.76 25.27 -5.37
CA PRO A 420 9.64 24.12 -5.14
C PRO A 420 10.64 24.06 -6.30
N PRO A 421 11.96 24.11 -6.07
CA PRO A 421 12.93 23.76 -7.10
C PRO A 421 12.86 22.25 -7.30
N GLY A 422 12.79 21.81 -8.55
CA GLY A 422 12.58 20.42 -8.92
C GLY A 422 13.73 19.46 -8.56
N GLY A 423 13.43 18.17 -8.60
CA GLY A 423 14.41 17.08 -8.58
C GLY A 423 13.84 15.81 -7.94
N GLY A 424 13.55 14.78 -8.73
CA GLY A 424 13.12 13.48 -8.21
C GLY A 424 14.26 12.76 -7.49
N GLY A 425 14.26 12.74 -6.16
CA GLY A 425 15.14 11.88 -5.41
C GLY A 425 14.49 11.15 -4.25
N THR A 426 15.31 10.33 -3.60
CA THR A 426 14.92 9.26 -2.68
C THR A 426 14.51 9.81 -1.31
N GLY A 427 13.42 9.33 -0.71
CA GLY A 427 13.01 9.77 0.63
C GLY A 427 14.04 9.38 1.71
N ALA A 428 14.40 10.33 2.59
CA ALA A 428 15.43 10.17 3.62
C ALA A 428 15.10 9.08 4.67
N TYR A 429 13.82 8.81 4.91
CA TYR A 429 13.36 7.93 5.99
C TYR A 429 13.25 6.45 5.59
N GLY A 430 13.44 6.14 4.31
CA GLY A 430 13.60 4.77 3.83
C GLY A 430 15.05 4.31 3.95
N THR A 431 15.29 2.99 3.92
CA THR A 431 16.65 2.46 3.78
C THR A 431 17.21 2.87 2.42
N ILE A 432 18.29 3.65 2.44
CA ILE A 432 19.05 4.04 1.26
C ILE A 432 20.27 3.13 1.18
N GLN A 433 20.34 2.33 0.12
CA GLN A 433 21.47 1.45 -0.17
C GLN A 433 22.71 2.29 -0.50
N ALA A 434 23.86 1.96 0.07
CA ALA A 434 25.06 2.77 -0.10
C ALA A 434 25.56 2.72 -1.56
N GLU A 435 25.43 1.59 -2.22
CA GLU A 435 25.77 1.38 -3.63
C GLU A 435 24.82 2.11 -4.60
N ALA A 436 23.70 2.64 -4.10
CA ALA A 436 22.76 3.44 -4.90
C ALA A 436 23.20 4.91 -5.04
N PHE A 437 24.50 5.22 -4.84
CA PHE A 437 25.03 6.56 -5.05
C PHE A 437 24.81 7.01 -6.51
N SER A 438 24.45 8.28 -6.67
CA SER A 438 24.34 8.96 -7.97
C SER A 438 25.68 9.44 -8.53
N ALA A 439 26.67 9.64 -7.66
CA ALA A 439 28.07 9.91 -8.01
C ALA A 439 28.96 9.55 -6.82
N GLN A 440 30.25 9.28 -7.06
CA GLN A 440 31.23 8.99 -6.02
C GLN A 440 32.63 9.48 -6.40
N SER A 441 33.51 9.58 -5.41
CA SER A 441 34.96 9.67 -5.60
C SER A 441 35.68 8.70 -4.67
N GLY A 442 36.60 7.90 -5.25
CA GLY A 442 37.52 7.01 -4.53
C GLY A 442 36.95 5.69 -4.02
N SER A 443 35.65 5.44 -4.16
CA SER A 443 35.02 4.22 -3.66
C SER A 443 34.93 3.10 -4.69
N GLN A 444 34.72 1.88 -4.21
CA GLN A 444 34.33 0.72 -5.03
C GLN A 444 33.18 -0.03 -4.38
N THR A 445 32.41 -0.76 -5.20
CA THR A 445 31.38 -1.67 -4.70
C THR A 445 31.93 -3.09 -4.63
N GLU A 446 31.56 -3.83 -3.59
CA GLU A 446 31.89 -5.24 -3.43
C GLU A 446 30.68 -6.04 -2.91
N SER A 447 30.79 -7.37 -2.92
CA SER A 447 29.70 -8.23 -2.50
C SER A 447 29.51 -8.18 -0.98
N CYS A 448 28.31 -7.82 -0.56
CA CYS A 448 27.97 -7.68 0.85
C CYS A 448 27.56 -9.03 1.46
N THR A 449 28.16 -9.39 2.60
CA THR A 449 27.78 -10.59 3.36
C THR A 449 26.82 -10.28 4.52
N ASP A 450 26.30 -9.05 4.61
CA ASP A 450 25.28 -8.70 5.59
C ASP A 450 23.95 -9.40 5.27
N SER A 451 23.03 -9.35 6.23
CA SER A 451 21.66 -9.85 6.05
C SER A 451 20.96 -9.11 4.91
N GLY A 452 20.60 -9.84 3.85
CA GLY A 452 20.01 -9.29 2.62
C GLY A 452 20.92 -9.41 1.39
N GLY A 453 22.22 -9.67 1.58
CA GLY A 453 23.20 -9.78 0.49
C GLY A 453 23.31 -8.47 -0.30
N GLY A 454 23.57 -8.57 -1.61
CA GLY A 454 23.70 -7.40 -2.49
C GLY A 454 25.14 -6.91 -2.57
N GLN A 455 25.30 -5.59 -2.72
CA GLN A 455 26.60 -4.94 -2.76
C GLN A 455 26.72 -3.97 -1.57
N ASP A 456 27.94 -3.74 -1.10
CA ASP A 456 28.26 -2.63 -0.20
C ASP A 456 29.28 -1.72 -0.86
N VAL A 457 29.56 -0.57 -0.24
CA VAL A 457 30.59 0.37 -0.70
C VAL A 457 31.76 0.36 0.25
N GLY A 458 32.94 0.06 -0.28
CA GLY A 458 34.20 0.00 0.46
C GLY A 458 35.32 0.80 -0.22
N TYR A 459 36.56 0.54 0.24
CA TYR A 459 37.77 1.28 -0.15
C TYR A 459 37.67 2.78 0.17
N LEU A 460 37.10 3.09 1.34
CA LEU A 460 36.77 4.46 1.74
C LEU A 460 37.81 4.99 2.72
N SER A 461 38.46 6.08 2.31
CA SER A 461 39.54 6.78 3.00
C SER A 461 39.31 8.30 3.00
N ASN A 462 40.21 9.05 3.62
CA ASN A 462 40.12 10.51 3.71
C ASN A 462 40.09 11.17 2.32
N GLY A 463 39.01 11.89 2.05
CA GLY A 463 38.79 12.62 0.79
C GLY A 463 37.76 11.97 -0.13
N ASP A 464 37.38 10.73 0.16
CA ASP A 464 36.37 10.01 -0.60
C ASP A 464 34.96 10.48 -0.25
N TRP A 465 34.02 10.28 -1.16
CA TRP A 465 32.63 10.66 -0.93
C TRP A 465 31.64 9.89 -1.79
N LEU A 466 30.41 9.78 -1.28
CA LEU A 466 29.23 9.25 -1.98
C LEU A 466 28.15 10.33 -2.03
N LYS A 467 27.60 10.57 -3.23
CA LYS A 467 26.51 11.53 -3.46
C LYS A 467 25.20 10.79 -3.75
N TYR A 468 24.13 11.17 -3.07
CA TYR A 468 22.76 10.75 -3.35
C TYR A 468 21.95 11.99 -3.75
N SER A 469 21.52 12.03 -5.01
CA SER A 469 20.87 13.23 -5.54
C SER A 469 19.40 13.30 -5.09
N GLY A 470 18.97 14.49 -4.68
CA GLY A 470 17.57 14.80 -4.36
C GLY A 470 16.98 14.03 -3.17
N VAL A 471 17.73 13.77 -2.11
CA VAL A 471 17.20 13.12 -0.90
C VAL A 471 16.17 14.00 -0.22
N ASP A 472 14.95 13.50 -0.05
CA ASP A 472 13.82 14.25 0.52
C ASP A 472 13.68 14.00 2.03
N PHE A 473 14.01 15.00 2.83
CA PHE A 473 13.86 15.04 4.29
C PHE A 473 12.47 15.51 4.73
N GLY A 474 11.55 15.81 3.81
CA GLY A 474 10.21 16.24 4.15
C GLY A 474 10.19 17.52 5.02
N PRO A 475 9.04 17.83 5.66
CA PRO A 475 8.87 19.09 6.38
C PRO A 475 9.47 19.11 7.79
N ALA A 476 9.85 17.95 8.35
CA ALA A 476 10.29 17.82 9.74
C ALA A 476 11.68 17.22 9.81
N SER A 477 12.63 17.93 10.43
CA SER A 477 14.01 17.44 10.51
C SER A 477 14.08 16.08 11.22
N PRO A 478 14.93 15.14 10.74
CA PRO A 478 15.18 13.90 11.46
C PRO A 478 15.88 14.18 12.80
N GLY A 479 15.70 13.26 13.76
CA GLY A 479 16.41 13.24 15.03
C GLY A 479 17.69 12.40 14.98
N GLN A 480 17.73 11.35 14.15
CA GLN A 480 18.90 10.49 13.99
C GLN A 480 19.23 10.17 12.53
N PHE A 481 20.53 9.94 12.29
CA PHE A 481 21.09 9.26 11.14
C PHE A 481 21.59 7.89 11.59
N VAL A 482 21.29 6.83 10.86
CA VAL A 482 21.77 5.47 11.17
C VAL A 482 22.44 4.89 9.93
N ALA A 483 23.67 4.40 10.08
CA ALA A 483 24.39 3.72 9.00
C ALA A 483 24.79 2.29 9.40
N ARG A 484 24.77 1.37 8.44
CA ARG A 484 25.21 -0.02 8.58
C ARG A 484 26.65 -0.14 8.09
N LEU A 485 27.57 -0.34 9.04
CA LEU A 485 29.01 -0.16 8.84
C LEU A 485 29.80 -1.41 9.23
N ALA A 486 30.91 -1.65 8.54
CA ALA A 486 31.91 -2.67 8.86
C ALA A 486 33.32 -2.12 8.68
N SER A 487 34.30 -2.62 9.44
CA SER A 487 35.69 -2.17 9.35
C SER A 487 36.67 -3.27 9.78
N GLY A 488 37.56 -3.63 8.86
CA GLY A 488 38.72 -4.49 9.10
C GLY A 488 40.03 -3.72 9.24
N ALA A 489 39.97 -2.41 9.47
CA ALA A 489 41.14 -1.53 9.43
C ALA A 489 42.19 -1.88 10.51
N ALA A 490 43.47 -1.58 10.28
CA ALA A 490 44.52 -1.87 11.27
C ALA A 490 44.31 -1.09 12.58
N SER A 491 44.91 -1.56 13.68
CA SER A 491 44.85 -0.85 14.96
C SER A 491 45.38 0.58 14.81
N GLY A 492 44.64 1.57 15.33
CA GLY A 492 44.96 2.99 15.19
C GLY A 492 44.44 3.64 13.90
N VAL A 493 43.80 2.89 13.00
CA VAL A 493 43.12 3.41 11.81
C VAL A 493 41.63 3.61 12.11
N SER A 494 41.17 4.85 11.99
CA SER A 494 39.76 5.24 12.13
C SER A 494 39.50 6.51 11.33
N GLY A 495 38.22 6.79 11.06
CA GLY A 495 37.81 8.00 10.36
C GLY A 495 36.38 8.38 10.67
N ALA A 496 35.97 9.50 10.11
CA ALA A 496 34.63 10.05 10.25
C ALA A 496 33.85 9.88 8.96
N ILE A 497 32.60 9.44 9.07
CA ILE A 497 31.58 9.54 8.03
C ILE A 497 30.77 10.81 8.30
N GLN A 498 30.99 11.84 7.50
CA GLN A 498 30.31 13.12 7.62
C GLN A 498 29.10 13.17 6.69
N VAL A 499 27.92 13.40 7.25
CA VAL A 499 26.68 13.56 6.49
C VAL A 499 26.51 15.04 6.19
N ARG A 500 26.58 15.41 4.91
CA ARG A 500 26.57 16.80 4.44
C ARG A 500 25.49 17.03 3.39
N LEU A 501 24.93 18.24 3.38
CA LEU A 501 23.90 18.65 2.42
C LEU A 501 24.52 19.49 1.29
N ASP A 502 24.00 19.30 0.08
CA ASP A 502 24.19 20.04 -1.17
C ASP A 502 25.61 20.02 -1.78
N SER A 503 26.67 19.79 -1.00
CA SER A 503 28.03 19.58 -1.51
C SER A 503 28.93 18.85 -0.52
N THR A 504 30.10 18.38 -0.97
CA THR A 504 31.13 17.77 -0.10
C THR A 504 31.67 18.73 0.98
N SER A 505 31.52 20.04 0.79
CA SER A 505 31.87 21.09 1.77
C SER A 505 30.65 21.75 2.42
N GLY A 506 29.45 21.27 2.15
CA GLY A 506 28.19 21.87 2.62
C GLY A 506 27.91 21.62 4.10
N PRO A 507 26.75 22.08 4.62
CA PRO A 507 26.39 21.95 6.03
C PRO A 507 26.48 20.49 6.49
N LYS A 508 27.26 20.23 7.54
CA LYS A 508 27.32 18.91 8.17
C LYS A 508 26.14 18.77 9.14
N ILE A 509 25.30 17.77 8.91
CA ILE A 509 24.10 17.52 9.72
C ILE A 509 24.29 16.37 10.71
N ALA A 510 25.19 15.43 10.42
CA ALA A 510 25.54 14.33 11.30
C ALA A 510 26.99 13.88 11.05
N GLU A 511 27.56 13.15 12.02
CA GLU A 511 28.88 12.54 11.91
C GLU A 511 28.91 11.23 12.70
N ILE A 512 29.48 10.19 12.11
CA ILE A 512 29.81 8.94 12.81
C ILE A 512 31.33 8.80 12.77
N ASP A 513 31.96 8.72 13.92
CA ASP A 513 33.34 8.24 14.02
C ASP A 513 33.33 6.72 14.06
N PHE A 514 34.11 6.09 13.18
CA PHE A 514 34.14 4.64 13.06
C PHE A 514 35.57 4.11 12.89
N GLY A 515 35.83 2.95 13.48
CA GLY A 515 37.11 2.25 13.42
C GLY A 515 36.90 0.75 13.40
N ASN A 516 38.00 0.00 13.51
CA ASN A 516 38.00 -1.46 13.45
C ASN A 516 36.95 -2.06 14.40
N ASN A 517 36.07 -2.89 13.84
CA ASN A 517 35.07 -3.62 14.58
C ASN A 517 35.15 -5.14 14.38
N GLY A 518 36.24 -5.65 13.79
CA GLY A 518 36.52 -7.08 13.68
C GLY A 518 36.49 -7.64 12.26
N GLY A 519 36.30 -6.82 11.22
CA GLY A 519 36.41 -7.26 9.83
C GLY A 519 35.65 -6.40 8.83
N TRP A 520 36.08 -6.42 7.57
CA TRP A 520 35.48 -5.66 6.45
C TRP A 520 34.03 -6.03 6.13
N GLN A 521 33.60 -7.19 6.62
CA GLN A 521 32.24 -7.71 6.43
C GLN A 521 31.57 -8.02 7.78
N ASN A 522 32.08 -7.45 8.89
CA ASN A 522 31.47 -7.55 10.21
C ASN A 522 30.53 -6.36 10.45
N TRP A 523 29.24 -6.54 10.15
CA TRP A 523 28.28 -5.44 10.04
C TRP A 523 27.61 -5.04 11.36
N GLN A 524 27.62 -3.76 11.70
CA GLN A 524 26.87 -3.17 12.81
C GLN A 524 26.15 -1.88 12.40
N SER A 525 25.00 -1.59 13.03
CA SER A 525 24.27 -0.34 12.80
C SER A 525 24.70 0.69 13.83
N VAL A 526 25.17 1.85 13.37
CA VAL A 526 25.69 2.92 14.22
C VAL A 526 24.81 4.16 14.06
N PRO A 527 24.17 4.64 15.15
CA PRO A 527 23.41 5.88 15.12
C PRO A 527 24.31 7.10 15.35
N ALA A 528 23.93 8.24 14.77
CA ALA A 528 24.42 9.57 15.09
C ALA A 528 23.26 10.54 15.24
N ASN A 529 23.40 11.50 16.17
CA ASN A 529 22.41 12.55 16.35
C ASN A 529 22.49 13.55 15.21
N ILE A 530 21.32 14.06 14.80
CA ILE A 530 21.23 15.18 13.88
C ILE A 530 21.55 16.47 14.65
N THR A 531 22.59 17.17 14.21
CA THR A 531 23.15 18.36 14.87
C THR A 531 22.78 19.67 14.16
N ALA A 532 22.22 19.58 12.95
CA ALA A 532 21.69 20.71 12.20
C ALA A 532 20.44 20.27 11.43
N SER A 533 19.47 21.19 11.31
CA SER A 533 18.18 20.92 10.65
C SER A 533 18.38 20.51 9.19
N ALA A 534 17.69 19.44 8.78
CA ALA A 534 17.60 19.00 7.39
C ALA A 534 16.12 18.84 7.04
N THR A 535 15.58 19.70 6.19
CA THR A 535 14.19 19.64 5.72
C THR A 535 14.15 19.93 4.23
N GLY A 536 13.15 19.37 3.53
CA GLY A 536 13.06 19.46 2.08
C GLY A 536 14.07 18.57 1.36
N VAL A 537 14.30 18.88 0.09
CA VAL A 537 15.08 18.04 -0.83
C VAL A 537 16.51 18.56 -0.95
N HIS A 538 17.50 17.67 -0.74
CA HIS A 538 18.92 18.02 -0.78
C HIS A 538 19.72 16.97 -1.54
N ASP A 539 20.81 17.38 -2.20
CA ASP A 539 21.85 16.43 -2.57
C ASP A 539 22.59 16.00 -1.30
N LEU A 540 22.47 14.72 -0.91
CA LEU A 540 23.12 14.21 0.29
C LEU A 540 24.51 13.70 -0.04
N TYR A 541 25.49 14.05 0.78
CA TYR A 541 26.86 13.56 0.69
C TYR A 541 27.25 12.81 1.96
N LEU A 542 27.81 11.61 1.80
CA LEU A 542 28.64 10.98 2.81
C LEU A 542 30.09 11.29 2.45
N VAL A 543 30.79 12.06 3.30
CA VAL A 543 32.18 12.45 3.09
C VAL A 543 33.06 11.77 4.13
N PHE A 544 34.10 11.08 3.68
CA PHE A 544 34.99 10.32 4.52
C PHE A 544 36.23 11.14 4.87
N ALA A 545 36.52 11.27 6.16
CA ALA A 545 37.58 12.12 6.67
C ALA A 545 38.43 11.40 7.73
N GLY A 546 39.64 11.90 7.96
CA GLY A 546 40.55 11.37 8.99
C GLY A 546 41.66 10.52 8.39
N SER A 547 41.53 9.20 8.41
CA SER A 547 42.58 8.28 7.97
C SER A 547 42.85 8.33 6.47
N THR A 548 44.13 8.37 6.07
CA THR A 548 44.57 8.20 4.68
C THR A 548 44.57 6.76 4.19
N SER A 549 44.38 5.79 5.09
CA SER A 549 44.11 4.39 4.77
C SER A 549 42.61 4.12 4.80
N ASP A 550 42.15 3.18 3.97
CA ASP A 550 40.78 2.67 4.00
C ASP A 550 40.38 2.27 5.41
N PHE A 551 39.21 2.73 5.86
CA PHE A 551 38.80 2.54 7.26
C PHE A 551 37.37 2.03 7.45
N VAL A 552 36.51 2.04 6.42
CA VAL A 552 35.10 1.64 6.57
C VAL A 552 34.49 1.10 5.28
N ASN A 553 33.56 0.15 5.43
CA ASN A 553 32.56 -0.20 4.43
C ASN A 553 31.17 0.25 4.90
N VAL A 554 30.31 0.65 3.96
CA VAL A 554 28.93 1.09 4.21
C VAL A 554 27.98 0.22 3.38
N ASN A 555 27.02 -0.43 4.03
CA ASN A 555 25.98 -1.21 3.35
C ASN A 555 24.76 -0.34 3.03
N TRP A 556 24.15 0.27 4.05
CA TRP A 556 23.00 1.17 3.87
C TRP A 556 22.95 2.22 4.97
N PHE A 557 22.11 3.24 4.78
CA PHE A 557 21.79 4.22 5.82
C PHE A 557 20.31 4.63 5.77
N THR A 558 19.83 5.26 6.84
CA THR A 558 18.47 5.83 6.93
C THR A 558 18.44 6.99 7.92
N PHE A 559 17.39 7.81 7.86
CA PHE A 559 17.08 8.84 8.84
C PHE A 559 15.82 8.48 9.62
N THR A 560 15.78 8.82 10.90
CA THR A 560 14.60 8.60 11.76
C THR A 560 14.27 9.86 12.55
N HIS A 561 13.00 10.01 12.93
CA HIS A 561 12.56 11.08 13.82
C HIS A 561 13.08 10.92 15.25
#